data_AF-M5E251-F1
#
_entry.id   AF-M5E251-F1
#
_cell.length_a   1.000
_cell.length_b   1.000
_cell.length_c   1.000
_cell.angle_alpha   90.00
_cell.angle_beta   90.00
_cell.angle_gamma   90.00
#
_symmetry.space_group_name_H-M   'P 1'
#
loop_
_entity.id
_entity.type
_entity.pdbx_description
1 polymer ?
#
loop_
_entity_poly.entity_id
_entity_poly.type
_entity_poly.pdbx_seq_one_letter_code
_entity_poly.pdbx_strand_id
1 'polypeptide(L)'
;MCFWLGVSRSGYYDWRNRKDSNRTSEDAMLKIEIQKVYDKVEGRYGSPRVWKTLQNQGFSVSRKRVARLMQEMGLIARVTRVTYRAPGMRRFLASGENLRSDGAVPEAKNKVWVADVTYLKVKKQWHYLSAVMDLHSRRIVGWSLDTKRTTEVTKRTLATAIKKRKPEKGLMLHTDRGVEYRGAEYQKDLKRHGILHSLSRPGKCTDNAHMESFFHTLKAELMIFPRFNGHQ
;
A
#
# COMPACT_ATOMS: atom_id res chain seq x y z
N MET A 1 40.12 36.71 12.68
CA MET A 1 39.15 35.74 12.10
C MET A 1 39.12 35.78 10.56
N CYS A 2 38.70 36.86 9.89
CA CYS A 2 38.59 36.87 8.40
C CYS A 2 39.92 36.69 7.65
N PHE A 3 41.02 37.27 8.16
CA PHE A 3 42.37 37.10 7.61
C PHE A 3 42.89 35.65 7.71
N TRP A 4 42.54 34.97 8.80
CA TRP A 4 42.93 33.57 9.04
C TRP A 4 42.11 32.56 8.21
N LEU A 5 40.92 32.97 7.76
CA LEU A 5 39.99 32.14 6.97
C LEU A 5 40.02 32.46 5.46
N GLY A 6 40.91 33.38 5.02
CA GLY A 6 41.03 33.75 3.61
C GLY A 6 39.78 34.41 3.00
N VAL A 7 38.93 35.05 3.82
CA VAL A 7 37.69 35.71 3.35
C VAL A 7 37.77 37.23 3.49
N SER A 8 37.22 37.95 2.50
CA SER A 8 37.16 39.40 2.56
C SER A 8 36.24 39.87 3.69
N ARG A 9 36.61 40.96 4.37
CA ARG A 9 35.80 41.54 5.45
C ARG A 9 34.40 41.93 4.94
N SER A 10 34.32 42.52 3.74
CA SER A 10 33.04 42.85 3.08
C SER A 10 32.20 41.60 2.82
N GLY A 11 32.78 40.53 2.28
CA GLY A 11 32.07 39.27 2.05
C GLY A 11 31.55 38.61 3.33
N TYR A 12 32.30 38.74 4.44
CA TYR A 12 31.87 38.26 5.76
C TYR A 12 30.67 39.04 6.30
N TYR A 13 30.69 40.38 6.23
CA TYR A 13 29.57 41.20 6.68
C TYR A 13 28.36 41.13 5.75
N ASP A 14 28.56 40.99 4.44
CA ASP A 14 27.49 40.72 3.47
C ASP A 14 26.82 39.39 3.74
N TRP A 15 27.59 38.33 4.01
CA TRP A 15 27.04 37.04 4.42
C TRP A 15 26.27 37.13 5.75
N ARG A 16 26.80 37.88 6.73
CA ARG A 16 26.19 38.06 8.05
C ARG A 16 24.90 38.88 8.02
N ASN A 17 24.82 39.86 7.12
CA ASN A 17 23.67 40.76 6.97
C ASN A 17 22.70 40.35 5.85
N ARG A 18 22.99 39.25 5.13
CA ARG A 18 22.09 38.71 4.10
C ARG A 18 20.79 38.27 4.76
N LYS A 19 19.70 38.93 4.36
CA LYS A 19 18.35 38.46 4.65
C LYS A 19 18.15 37.08 4.03
N ASP A 20 17.30 36.27 4.66
CA ASP A 20 16.93 34.96 4.15
C ASP A 20 16.52 35.06 2.69
N SER A 21 17.13 34.20 1.86
CA SER A 21 16.76 34.13 0.45
C SER A 21 15.29 33.72 0.32
N ASN A 22 14.61 34.12 -0.77
CA ASN A 22 13.25 33.65 -1.05
C ASN A 22 13.12 32.13 -0.94
N ARG A 23 14.17 31.40 -1.33
CA ARG A 23 14.25 29.95 -1.22
C ARG A 23 14.27 29.44 0.23
N THR A 24 14.91 30.17 1.14
CA THR A 24 14.93 29.86 2.58
C THR A 24 13.54 30.05 3.19
N SER A 25 12.85 31.15 2.84
CA SER A 25 11.49 31.41 3.30
C SER A 25 10.49 30.39 2.74
N GLU A 26 10.61 30.03 1.46
CA GLU A 26 9.81 28.94 0.86
C GLU A 26 10.08 27.59 1.52
N ASP A 27 11.35 27.28 1.82
CA ASP A 27 11.71 26.05 2.52
C ASP A 27 11.12 26.03 3.93
N ALA A 28 11.10 27.16 4.64
CA ALA A 28 10.45 27.27 5.95
C ALA A 28 8.94 27.00 5.88
N MET A 29 8.25 27.60 4.91
CA MET A 29 6.82 27.32 4.66
C MET A 29 6.58 25.86 4.30
N LEU A 30 7.43 25.29 3.45
CA LEU A 30 7.32 23.90 3.05
C LEU A 30 7.61 22.94 4.21
N LYS A 31 8.53 23.28 5.14
CA LYS A 31 8.78 22.50 6.37
C LYS A 31 7.52 22.43 7.24
N ILE A 32 6.77 23.53 7.37
CA ILE A 32 5.49 23.55 8.11
C ILE A 32 4.48 22.58 7.47
N GLU A 33 4.33 22.62 6.15
CA GLU A 33 3.39 21.73 5.45
C GLU A 33 3.82 20.26 5.49
N ILE A 34 5.13 19.99 5.37
CA ILE A 34 5.72 18.66 5.58
C ILE A 34 5.39 18.16 6.99
N GLN A 35 5.57 18.99 8.02
CA GLN A 35 5.29 18.64 9.41
C GLN A 35 3.80 18.32 9.60
N LYS A 36 2.90 19.17 9.09
CA LYS A 36 1.45 18.93 9.14
C LYS A 36 1.06 17.60 8.50
N VAL A 37 1.61 17.29 7.32
CA VAL A 37 1.36 16.01 6.65
C VAL A 37 1.89 14.86 7.49
N TYR A 38 3.09 14.99 8.03
CA TYR A 38 3.74 13.97 8.85
C TYR A 38 2.96 13.69 10.14
N ASP A 39 2.54 14.73 10.86
CA ASP A 39 1.78 14.62 12.11
C ASP A 39 0.36 14.10 11.89
N LYS A 40 -0.31 14.54 10.82
CA LYS A 40 -1.63 14.01 10.42
C LYS A 40 -1.59 12.50 10.21
N VAL A 41 -0.45 11.96 9.77
CA VAL A 41 -0.26 10.52 9.61
C VAL A 41 0.57 9.90 10.73
N GLU A 42 0.74 10.59 11.86
CA GLU A 42 1.45 10.11 13.07
C GLU A 42 2.86 9.57 12.77
N GLY A 43 3.53 10.16 11.77
CA GLY A 43 4.86 9.78 11.32
C GLY A 43 4.96 8.51 10.46
N ARG A 44 3.83 7.98 9.96
CA ARG A 44 3.80 6.78 9.08
C ARG A 44 4.48 6.97 7.73
N TYR A 45 4.47 8.19 7.19
CA TYR A 45 4.91 8.43 5.82
C TYR A 45 6.37 8.89 5.76
N GLY A 46 7.15 8.21 4.91
CA GLY A 46 8.44 8.72 4.47
C GLY A 46 8.32 9.73 3.34
N SER A 47 9.45 10.30 2.94
CA SER A 47 9.52 11.37 1.93
C SER A 47 8.78 11.11 0.61
N PRO A 48 8.71 9.89 0.05
CA PRO A 48 7.95 9.67 -1.19
C PRO A 48 6.45 9.86 -1.00
N ARG A 49 5.90 9.43 0.14
CA ARG A 49 4.46 9.53 0.45
C ARG A 49 4.08 10.93 0.89
N VAL A 50 4.92 11.59 1.70
CA VAL A 50 4.74 13.01 2.04
C VAL A 50 4.74 13.87 0.78
N TRP A 51 5.70 13.66 -0.13
CA TRP A 51 5.74 14.34 -1.41
C TRP A 51 4.45 14.13 -2.23
N LYS A 52 3.93 12.90 -2.29
CA LYS A 52 2.69 12.61 -3.03
C LYS A 52 1.47 13.29 -2.40
N THR A 53 1.40 13.34 -1.08
CA THR A 53 0.34 14.06 -0.36
C THR A 53 0.40 15.56 -0.65
N LEU A 54 1.59 16.16 -0.60
CA LEU A 54 1.80 17.58 -0.94
C LEU A 54 1.40 17.86 -2.40
N GLN A 55 1.77 16.99 -3.33
CA GLN A 55 1.35 17.11 -4.74
C GLN A 55 -0.19 17.09 -4.87
N ASN A 56 -0.86 16.19 -4.15
CA ASN A 56 -2.33 16.11 -4.14
C ASN A 56 -2.99 17.32 -3.47
N GLN A 57 -2.28 18.05 -2.62
CA GLN A 57 -2.70 19.31 -2.01
C GLN A 57 -2.40 20.53 -2.89
N GLY A 58 -1.83 20.33 -4.09
CA GLY A 58 -1.54 21.40 -5.05
C GLY A 58 -0.11 21.96 -5.01
N PHE A 59 0.77 21.42 -4.17
CA PHE A 59 2.17 21.89 -4.10
C PHE A 59 2.99 21.37 -5.29
N SER A 60 3.62 22.28 -6.03
CA SER A 60 4.59 21.95 -7.09
C SER A 60 6.00 21.89 -6.52
N VAL A 61 6.35 20.77 -5.87
CA VAL A 61 7.66 20.58 -5.22
C VAL A 61 8.33 19.30 -5.70
N SER A 62 9.67 19.32 -5.81
CA SER A 62 10.43 18.14 -6.23
C SER A 62 10.56 17.12 -5.10
N ARG A 63 10.55 15.83 -5.44
CA ARG A 63 10.73 14.74 -4.48
C ARG A 63 12.04 14.86 -3.70
N LYS A 64 13.13 15.29 -4.35
CA LYS A 64 14.44 15.51 -3.71
C LYS A 64 14.40 16.64 -2.70
N ARG A 65 13.67 17.74 -2.98
CA ARG A 65 13.49 18.86 -2.05
C ARG A 65 12.78 18.39 -0.77
N VAL A 66 11.68 17.66 -0.91
CA VAL A 66 10.95 17.09 0.24
C VAL A 66 11.83 16.14 1.05
N ALA A 67 12.58 15.25 0.38
CA ALA A 67 13.48 14.31 1.06
C ALA A 67 14.56 15.02 1.88
N ARG A 68 15.21 16.04 1.30
CA ARG A 68 16.22 16.86 1.99
C ARG A 68 15.62 17.57 3.21
N LEU A 69 14.47 18.22 3.05
CA LEU A 69 13.83 18.97 4.15
C LEU A 69 13.40 18.05 5.29
N MET A 70 12.84 16.88 4.98
CA MET A 70 12.52 15.88 6.00
C MET A 70 13.77 15.39 6.75
N GLN A 71 14.89 15.20 6.05
CA GLN A 71 16.16 14.83 6.68
C GLN A 71 16.68 15.93 7.60
N GLU A 72 16.65 17.20 7.16
CA GLU A 72 17.03 18.36 7.99
C GLU A 72 16.17 18.49 9.26
N MET A 73 14.89 18.11 9.17
CA MET A 73 13.96 18.10 10.30
C MET A 73 14.05 16.85 11.18
N GLY A 74 14.86 15.85 10.80
CA GLY A 74 14.95 14.57 11.51
C GLY A 74 13.69 13.69 11.39
N LEU A 75 12.84 13.91 10.38
CA LEU A 75 11.60 13.16 10.19
C LEU A 75 11.87 11.83 9.50
N ILE A 76 11.74 10.74 10.26
CA ILE A 76 11.96 9.36 9.79
C ILE A 76 10.65 8.58 9.88
N ALA A 77 10.26 7.93 8.79
CA ALA A 77 9.05 7.12 8.75
C ALA A 77 9.07 6.03 9.83
N ARG A 78 8.03 6.03 10.68
CA ARG A 78 7.81 4.98 11.66
C ARG A 78 7.23 3.75 10.96
N VAL A 79 8.01 2.67 10.88
CA VAL A 79 7.54 1.39 10.34
C VAL A 79 7.36 0.41 11.51
N THR A 80 6.11 0.05 11.80
CA THR A 80 5.84 -1.08 12.70
C THR A 80 6.18 -2.37 11.96
N ARG A 81 7.00 -3.23 12.56
CA ARG A 81 7.22 -4.60 12.07
C ARG A 81 5.90 -5.37 12.19
N VAL A 82 5.20 -5.51 11.08
CA VAL A 82 4.01 -6.36 11.01
C VAL A 82 4.46 -7.78 10.70
N THR A 83 4.99 -8.48 11.70
CA THR A 83 5.21 -9.92 11.58
C THR A 83 4.38 -10.63 12.63
N TYR A 84 3.14 -10.94 12.27
CA TYR A 84 2.44 -12.08 12.88
C TYR A 84 2.25 -13.10 11.76
N ARG A 85 3.16 -14.07 11.65
CA ARG A 85 2.89 -15.34 10.98
C ARG A 85 2.13 -16.18 12.00
N ALA A 86 0.81 -16.23 11.91
CA ALA A 86 0.08 -17.33 12.54
C ALA A 86 0.48 -18.60 11.77
N PRO A 87 1.09 -19.62 12.41
CA PRO A 87 1.32 -20.91 11.78
C PRO A 87 -0.04 -21.61 11.72
N GLY A 88 -0.87 -21.20 10.77
CA GLY A 88 -2.08 -21.92 10.41
C GLY A 88 -1.71 -22.96 9.37
N MET A 89 -2.12 -24.21 9.61
CA MET A 89 -2.07 -25.30 8.66
C MET A 89 -2.78 -24.88 7.37
N ARG A 90 -2.03 -24.32 6.40
CA ARG A 90 -2.52 -24.16 5.04
C ARG A 90 -2.72 -25.59 4.54
N ARG A 91 -3.97 -26.07 4.52
CA ARG A 91 -4.33 -27.32 3.84
C ARG A 91 -4.12 -27.07 2.35
N PHE A 92 -2.89 -27.25 1.89
CA PHE A 92 -2.53 -27.18 0.50
C PHE A 92 -3.15 -28.39 -0.19
N LEU A 93 -4.23 -28.19 -0.92
CA LEU A 93 -4.73 -29.18 -1.86
C LEU A 93 -3.83 -29.13 -3.11
N ALA A 94 -3.24 -30.26 -3.50
CA ALA A 94 -2.15 -30.34 -4.47
C ALA A 94 -2.53 -29.92 -5.92
N SER A 95 -3.81 -30.03 -6.29
CA SER A 95 -4.24 -29.81 -7.68
C SER A 95 -4.47 -28.35 -8.06
N GLY A 96 -4.35 -28.01 -9.35
CA GLY A 96 -4.65 -26.70 -9.93
C GLY A 96 -3.44 -26.00 -10.56
N GLU A 97 -3.67 -25.33 -11.68
CA GLU A 97 -2.62 -24.81 -12.58
C GLU A 97 -2.22 -23.36 -12.25
N ASN A 98 -0.94 -23.05 -12.47
CA ASN A 98 -0.46 -21.67 -12.50
C ASN A 98 -0.43 -21.22 -13.96
N LEU A 99 -1.30 -20.28 -14.32
CA LEU A 99 -1.42 -19.72 -15.68
C LEU A 99 -0.66 -18.39 -15.81
N ARG A 100 -0.04 -17.92 -14.72
CA ARG A 100 0.60 -16.61 -14.67
C ARG A 100 2.10 -16.73 -14.90
N SER A 101 2.61 -15.93 -15.84
CA SER A 101 4.03 -15.75 -16.08
C SER A 101 4.68 -15.03 -14.90
N ASP A 102 5.83 -15.53 -14.42
CA ASP A 102 6.53 -15.02 -13.25
C ASP A 102 6.80 -13.51 -13.38
N GLY A 103 6.23 -12.71 -12.48
CA GLY A 103 6.53 -11.28 -12.35
C GLY A 103 5.94 -10.34 -13.40
N ALA A 104 5.24 -10.84 -14.44
CA ALA A 104 4.66 -9.97 -15.47
C ALA A 104 3.50 -9.13 -14.91
N VAL A 105 3.58 -7.81 -15.10
CA VAL A 105 2.45 -6.89 -14.88
C VAL A 105 1.71 -6.76 -16.20
N PRO A 106 0.37 -6.91 -16.23
CA PRO A 106 -0.38 -6.79 -17.47
C PRO A 106 -0.31 -5.37 -18.04
N GLU A 107 -0.34 -5.24 -19.36
CA GLU A 107 -0.30 -3.95 -20.07
C GLU A 107 -1.61 -3.14 -19.95
N ALA A 108 -2.69 -3.79 -19.52
CA ALA A 108 -4.00 -3.16 -19.41
C ALA A 108 -4.75 -3.54 -18.12
N LYS A 109 -5.66 -2.66 -17.71
CA LYS A 109 -6.57 -2.88 -16.58
C LYS A 109 -7.44 -4.10 -16.84
N ASN A 110 -7.81 -4.82 -15.78
CA ASN A 110 -8.74 -5.95 -15.84
C ASN A 110 -8.27 -7.12 -16.73
N LYS A 111 -6.97 -7.27 -16.95
CA LYS A 111 -6.40 -8.48 -17.57
C LYS A 111 -5.99 -9.52 -16.55
N VAL A 112 -5.36 -9.09 -15.45
CA VAL A 112 -5.06 -9.96 -14.30
C VAL A 112 -5.47 -9.26 -13.01
N TRP A 113 -6.29 -9.94 -12.23
CA TRP A 113 -6.58 -9.61 -10.85
C TRP A 113 -5.82 -10.58 -9.93
N VAL A 114 -5.33 -10.07 -8.81
CA VAL A 114 -4.77 -10.89 -7.73
C VAL A 114 -5.70 -10.77 -6.52
N ALA A 115 -5.93 -11.88 -5.81
CA ALA A 115 -6.73 -11.87 -4.60
C ALA A 115 -6.06 -12.66 -3.48
N ASP A 116 -6.32 -12.21 -2.25
CA ASP A 116 -5.81 -12.86 -1.04
C ASP A 116 -6.69 -12.51 0.16
N VAL A 117 -6.60 -13.32 1.23
CA VAL A 117 -7.27 -13.10 2.51
C VAL A 117 -6.22 -12.92 3.60
N THR A 118 -6.40 -11.88 4.41
CA THR A 118 -5.62 -11.69 5.63
C THR A 118 -6.54 -11.57 6.84
N TYR A 119 -6.03 -11.92 8.02
CA TYR A 119 -6.66 -11.53 9.28
C TYR A 119 -6.13 -10.17 9.76
N LEU A 120 -6.99 -9.41 10.42
CA LEU A 120 -6.73 -8.14 11.08
C LEU A 120 -7.29 -8.20 12.50
N LYS A 121 -6.55 -7.68 13.48
CA LYS A 121 -7.05 -7.54 14.85
C LYS A 121 -7.58 -6.12 15.02
N VAL A 122 -8.88 -5.97 15.19
CA VAL A 122 -9.55 -4.68 15.39
C VAL A 122 -10.26 -4.73 16.74
N LYS A 123 -9.98 -3.78 17.64
CA LYS A 123 -10.62 -3.70 18.98
C LYS A 123 -10.63 -5.04 19.75
N LYS A 124 -9.51 -5.78 19.70
CA LYS A 124 -9.32 -7.12 20.29
C LYS A 124 -10.08 -8.28 19.60
N GLN A 125 -10.88 -8.02 18.58
CA GLN A 125 -11.54 -9.05 17.77
C GLN A 125 -10.78 -9.32 16.47
N TRP A 126 -10.73 -10.58 16.03
CA TRP A 126 -10.17 -10.94 14.74
C TRP A 126 -11.21 -10.78 13.64
N HIS A 127 -10.79 -10.17 12.54
CA HIS A 127 -11.57 -10.02 11.32
C HIS A 127 -10.80 -10.57 10.13
N TYR A 128 -11.50 -11.16 9.18
CA TYR A 128 -11.00 -11.67 7.92
C TYR A 128 -11.28 -10.64 6.83
N LEU A 129 -10.22 -10.05 6.29
CA LEU A 129 -10.27 -9.13 5.16
C LEU A 129 -9.90 -9.90 3.89
N SER A 130 -10.86 -10.01 2.97
CA SER A 130 -10.63 -10.47 1.61
C SER A 130 -10.52 -9.26 0.69
N ALA A 131 -9.54 -9.26 -0.22
CA ALA A 131 -9.35 -8.17 -1.17
C ALA A 131 -8.96 -8.70 -2.55
N VAL A 132 -9.43 -8.00 -3.59
CA VAL A 132 -9.10 -8.24 -5.00
C VAL A 132 -8.46 -6.96 -5.54
N MET A 133 -7.29 -7.10 -6.15
CA MET A 133 -6.51 -6.01 -6.73
C MET A 133 -6.37 -6.20 -8.25
N ASP A 134 -6.57 -5.11 -8.99
CA ASP A 134 -6.18 -5.06 -10.41
C ASP A 134 -4.67 -4.86 -10.52
N LEU A 135 -3.98 -5.81 -11.15
CA LEU A 135 -2.53 -5.89 -11.11
C LEU A 135 -1.87 -4.74 -11.89
N HIS A 136 -2.47 -4.32 -13.02
CA HIS A 136 -2.00 -3.18 -13.82
C HIS A 136 -2.12 -1.86 -13.04
N SER A 137 -3.31 -1.54 -12.51
CA SER A 137 -3.52 -0.23 -11.82
C SER A 137 -3.13 -0.21 -10.35
N ARG A 138 -2.78 -1.37 -9.75
CA ARG A 138 -2.54 -1.55 -8.30
C ARG A 138 -3.74 -1.18 -7.41
N ARG A 139 -4.93 -0.98 -7.99
CA ARG A 139 -6.13 -0.55 -7.26
C ARG A 139 -6.87 -1.76 -6.69
N ILE A 140 -7.29 -1.67 -5.42
CA ILE A 140 -8.27 -2.61 -4.85
C ILE A 140 -9.62 -2.39 -5.53
N VAL A 141 -10.06 -3.40 -6.26
CA VAL A 141 -11.31 -3.36 -7.05
C VAL A 141 -12.49 -3.95 -6.30
N GLY A 142 -12.24 -4.80 -5.30
CA GLY A 142 -13.24 -5.29 -4.35
C GLY A 142 -12.59 -5.66 -3.04
N TRP A 143 -13.31 -5.51 -1.93
CA TRP A 143 -12.91 -5.98 -0.61
C TRP A 143 -14.14 -6.31 0.23
N SER A 144 -13.98 -7.17 1.21
CA SER A 144 -14.99 -7.42 2.25
C SER A 144 -14.32 -7.79 3.56
N LEU A 145 -14.99 -7.49 4.67
CA LEU A 145 -14.54 -7.76 6.02
C LEU A 145 -15.61 -8.57 6.75
N ASP A 146 -15.22 -9.65 7.41
CA ASP A 146 -16.11 -10.48 8.22
C ASP A 146 -15.41 -10.92 9.51
N THR A 147 -16.17 -11.31 10.54
CA THR A 147 -15.63 -11.86 11.79
C THR A 147 -15.43 -13.37 11.69
N LYS A 148 -16.07 -14.05 10.73
CA LYS A 148 -15.93 -15.49 10.50
C LYS A 148 -15.13 -15.79 9.23
N ARG A 149 -14.29 -16.83 9.26
CA ARG A 149 -13.58 -17.32 8.07
C ARG A 149 -14.50 -18.20 7.24
N THR A 150 -15.27 -17.60 6.34
CA THR A 150 -16.19 -18.32 5.45
C THR A 150 -15.84 -18.09 3.99
N THR A 151 -16.19 -19.02 3.11
CA THR A 151 -16.13 -18.82 1.64
C THR A 151 -16.92 -17.59 1.21
N GLU A 152 -17.95 -17.22 1.97
CA GLU A 152 -18.81 -16.08 1.71
C GLU A 152 -18.06 -14.73 1.67
N VAL A 153 -17.00 -14.56 2.49
CA VAL A 153 -16.18 -13.33 2.46
C VAL A 153 -15.53 -13.15 1.09
N THR A 154 -14.96 -14.22 0.53
CA THR A 154 -14.31 -14.20 -0.79
C THR A 154 -15.31 -14.05 -1.92
N LYS A 155 -16.49 -14.69 -1.84
CA LYS A 155 -17.58 -14.53 -2.82
C LYS A 155 -18.09 -13.09 -2.87
N ARG A 156 -18.36 -12.47 -1.72
CA ARG A 156 -18.78 -11.07 -1.64
C ARG A 156 -17.74 -10.12 -2.22
N THR A 157 -16.46 -10.40 -1.96
CA THR A 157 -15.34 -9.63 -2.52
C THR A 157 -15.35 -9.70 -4.05
N LEU A 158 -15.44 -10.92 -4.60
CA LEU A 158 -15.45 -11.16 -6.04
C LEU A 158 -16.67 -10.48 -6.70
N ALA A 159 -17.86 -10.67 -6.15
CA ALA A 159 -19.09 -10.04 -6.64
C ALA A 159 -18.99 -8.51 -6.66
N THR A 160 -18.41 -7.91 -5.62
CA THR A 160 -18.19 -6.46 -5.55
C THR A 160 -17.20 -5.99 -6.61
N ALA A 161 -16.10 -6.74 -6.82
CA ALA A 161 -15.11 -6.42 -7.84
C ALA A 161 -15.70 -6.49 -9.25
N ILE A 162 -16.45 -7.54 -9.55
CA ILE A 162 -17.15 -7.73 -10.84
C ILE A 162 -18.17 -6.61 -11.05
N LYS A 163 -19.04 -6.32 -10.07
CA LYS A 163 -20.05 -5.25 -10.18
C LYS A 163 -19.41 -3.89 -10.47
N LYS A 164 -18.28 -3.60 -9.82
CA LYS A 164 -17.58 -2.31 -9.94
C LYS A 164 -16.82 -2.15 -11.26
N ARG A 165 -16.19 -3.23 -11.75
CA ARG A 165 -15.29 -3.17 -12.92
C ARG A 165 -15.92 -3.68 -14.21
N LYS A 166 -16.96 -4.50 -14.12
CA LYS A 166 -17.61 -5.18 -15.24
C LYS A 166 -16.58 -5.73 -16.25
N PRO A 167 -15.64 -6.58 -15.79
CA PRO A 167 -14.55 -7.05 -16.64
C PRO A 167 -15.10 -7.87 -17.82
N GLU A 168 -14.38 -7.82 -18.93
CA GLU A 168 -14.63 -8.70 -20.07
C GLU A 168 -14.27 -10.16 -19.72
N LYS A 169 -14.81 -11.09 -20.52
CA LYS A 169 -14.42 -12.51 -20.43
C LYS A 169 -12.93 -12.66 -20.72
N GLY A 170 -12.29 -13.65 -20.08
CA GLY A 170 -10.86 -13.90 -20.23
C GLY A 170 -9.99 -13.14 -19.22
N LEU A 171 -10.58 -12.35 -18.31
CA LEU A 171 -9.87 -11.88 -17.11
C LEU A 171 -9.30 -13.09 -16.36
N MET A 172 -8.02 -13.02 -16.00
CA MET A 172 -7.40 -13.99 -15.10
C MET A 172 -7.51 -13.51 -13.65
N LEU A 173 -8.02 -14.36 -12.76
CA LEU A 173 -7.92 -14.18 -11.33
C LEU A 173 -6.82 -15.10 -10.79
N HIS A 174 -5.79 -14.54 -10.18
CA HIS A 174 -4.72 -15.28 -9.53
C HIS A 174 -4.88 -15.25 -8.01
N THR A 175 -4.93 -16.42 -7.38
CA THR A 175 -5.07 -16.56 -5.92
C THR A 175 -4.06 -17.56 -5.37
N ASP A 176 -3.90 -17.59 -4.05
CA ASP A 176 -3.22 -18.72 -3.43
C ASP A 176 -4.09 -19.99 -3.44
N ARG A 177 -3.56 -21.11 -2.93
CA ARG A 177 -4.27 -22.39 -2.85
C ARG A 177 -5.21 -22.51 -1.63
N GLY A 178 -5.69 -21.38 -1.09
CA GLY A 178 -6.69 -21.36 -0.03
C GLY A 178 -7.96 -22.14 -0.40
N VAL A 179 -8.55 -22.81 0.59
CA VAL A 179 -9.80 -23.57 0.43
C VAL A 179 -10.97 -22.67 0.01
N GLU A 180 -10.92 -21.41 0.44
CA GLU A 180 -11.89 -20.36 0.12
C GLU A 180 -12.02 -20.11 -1.39
N TYR A 181 -10.92 -20.17 -2.15
CA TYR A 181 -10.91 -19.94 -3.60
C TYR A 181 -11.25 -21.20 -4.41
N ARG A 182 -11.21 -22.37 -3.79
CA ARG A 182 -11.40 -23.67 -4.47
C ARG A 182 -12.79 -24.27 -4.27
N GLY A 183 -13.62 -23.68 -3.42
CA GLY A 183 -14.99 -24.13 -3.19
C GLY A 183 -15.81 -24.17 -4.49
N ALA A 184 -16.68 -25.18 -4.62
CA ALA A 184 -17.46 -25.40 -5.84
C ALA A 184 -18.29 -24.18 -6.25
N GLU A 185 -18.88 -23.47 -5.29
CA GLU A 185 -19.63 -22.25 -5.55
C GLU A 185 -18.75 -21.13 -6.12
N TYR A 186 -17.55 -20.94 -5.57
CA TYR A 186 -16.61 -19.93 -6.06
C TYR A 186 -16.18 -20.23 -7.50
N GLN A 187 -15.86 -21.50 -7.79
CA GLN A 187 -15.51 -21.95 -9.13
C GLN A 187 -16.68 -21.79 -10.12
N LYS A 188 -17.91 -22.05 -9.68
CA LYS A 188 -19.12 -21.83 -10.48
C LYS A 188 -19.29 -20.35 -10.82
N ASP A 189 -19.07 -19.46 -9.85
CA ASP A 189 -19.16 -18.01 -10.05
C ASP A 189 -18.09 -17.50 -11.01
N LEU A 190 -16.85 -18.00 -10.93
CA LEU A 190 -15.79 -17.65 -11.88
C LEU A 190 -16.15 -18.08 -13.31
N LYS A 191 -16.59 -19.33 -13.49
CA LYS A 191 -17.03 -19.84 -14.79
C LYS A 191 -18.20 -19.05 -15.36
N ARG A 192 -19.19 -18.69 -14.54
CA ARG A 192 -20.35 -17.88 -14.94
C ARG A 192 -19.94 -16.52 -15.53
N HIS A 193 -18.87 -15.93 -15.02
CA HIS A 193 -18.36 -14.64 -15.49
C HIS A 193 -17.23 -14.77 -16.53
N GLY A 194 -16.87 -15.98 -16.96
CA GLY A 194 -15.77 -16.22 -17.89
C GLY A 194 -14.40 -15.81 -17.35
N ILE A 195 -14.21 -15.91 -16.03
CA ILE A 195 -12.94 -15.59 -15.36
C ILE A 195 -12.08 -16.86 -15.29
N LEU A 196 -10.84 -16.76 -15.75
CA LEU A 196 -9.85 -17.84 -15.69
C LEU A 196 -9.20 -17.85 -14.31
N HIS A 197 -9.20 -19.00 -13.63
CA HIS A 197 -8.58 -19.12 -12.32
C HIS A 197 -7.15 -19.63 -12.44
N SER A 198 -6.20 -18.85 -11.93
CA SER A 198 -4.80 -19.25 -11.77
C SER A 198 -4.46 -19.38 -10.29
N LEU A 199 -3.66 -20.38 -9.94
CA LEU A 199 -3.22 -20.61 -8.56
C LEU A 199 -1.71 -20.42 -8.42
N SER A 200 -1.26 -19.76 -7.34
CA SER A 200 0.17 -19.67 -6.96
C SER A 200 0.77 -21.06 -6.80
N ARG A 201 2.05 -21.30 -7.17
CA ARG A 201 2.72 -22.62 -7.05
C ARG A 201 2.93 -23.06 -5.59
N PRO A 202 2.97 -24.38 -5.30
CA PRO A 202 3.20 -24.86 -3.94
C PRO A 202 4.57 -24.37 -3.46
N GLY A 203 4.64 -23.82 -2.25
CA GLY A 203 5.91 -23.35 -1.66
C GLY A 203 6.49 -22.06 -2.25
N LYS A 204 5.88 -21.44 -3.25
CA LYS A 204 6.38 -20.19 -3.87
C LYS A 204 5.54 -18.98 -3.47
N CYS A 205 5.91 -18.36 -2.34
CA CYS A 205 5.23 -17.16 -1.81
C CYS A 205 5.28 -15.93 -2.73
N THR A 206 6.27 -15.88 -3.63
CA THR A 206 6.45 -14.73 -4.54
C THR A 206 5.34 -14.59 -5.58
N ASP A 207 4.57 -15.64 -5.84
CA ASP A 207 3.50 -15.63 -6.85
C ASP A 207 2.37 -14.63 -6.47
N ASN A 208 2.19 -14.33 -5.18
CA ASN A 208 1.23 -13.32 -4.68
C ASN A 208 1.88 -12.13 -3.95
N ALA A 209 3.16 -11.84 -4.23
CA ALA A 209 3.94 -10.79 -3.56
C ALA A 209 3.26 -9.40 -3.57
N HIS A 210 2.46 -9.12 -4.60
CA HIS A 210 1.69 -7.89 -4.74
C HIS A 210 0.62 -7.71 -3.66
N MET A 211 -0.07 -8.79 -3.28
CA MET A 211 -1.04 -8.78 -2.18
C MET A 211 -0.33 -8.77 -0.83
N GLU A 212 0.76 -9.53 -0.69
CA GLU A 212 1.58 -9.52 0.52
C GLU A 212 2.10 -8.11 0.85
N SER A 213 2.65 -7.41 -0.16
CA SER A 213 3.12 -6.03 -0.02
C SER A 213 1.99 -5.06 0.36
N PHE A 214 0.80 -5.24 -0.22
CA PHE A 214 -0.39 -4.46 0.12
C PHE A 214 -0.81 -4.69 1.57
N PHE A 215 -0.94 -5.94 2.00
CA PHE A 215 -1.35 -6.26 3.37
C PHE A 215 -0.31 -5.86 4.41
N HIS A 216 0.98 -5.96 4.08
CA HIS A 216 2.03 -5.44 4.94
C HIS A 216 1.87 -3.94 5.17
N THR A 217 1.67 -3.17 4.08
CA THR A 217 1.41 -1.73 4.15
C THR A 217 0.15 -1.43 4.97
N LEU A 218 -0.96 -2.11 4.66
CA LEU A 218 -2.24 -1.90 5.34
C LEU A 218 -2.12 -2.13 6.84
N LYS A 219 -1.54 -3.26 7.25
CA LYS A 219 -1.38 -3.60 8.66
C LYS A 219 -0.43 -2.63 9.37
N ALA A 220 0.62 -2.16 8.70
CA ALA A 220 1.57 -1.23 9.30
C ALA A 220 0.88 0.10 9.59
N GLU A 221 0.04 0.57 8.65
CA GLU A 221 -0.76 1.77 8.85
C GLU A 221 -1.79 1.58 9.97
N LEU A 222 -2.51 0.44 10.01
CA LEU A 222 -3.54 0.15 11.02
C LEU A 222 -2.98 -0.05 12.45
N MET A 223 -1.83 -0.69 12.61
CA MET A 223 -1.24 -0.99 13.93
C MET A 223 -0.68 0.25 14.64
N ILE A 224 -0.33 1.29 13.88
CA ILE A 224 0.23 2.54 14.44
C ILE A 224 -0.89 3.49 14.91
N PHE A 225 -2.11 3.39 14.36
CA PHE A 225 -3.26 4.17 14.85
C PHE A 225 -3.71 3.68 16.24
N PRO A 226 -3.53 4.45 17.31
CA PRO A 226 -4.24 4.21 18.54
C PRO A 226 -5.68 4.72 18.33
N ARG A 227 -6.64 3.79 18.29
CA ARG A 227 -8.11 4.03 18.35
C ARG A 227 -8.79 4.44 17.02
N PHE A 228 -9.40 3.45 16.37
CA PHE A 228 -10.64 3.69 15.61
C PHE A 228 -11.78 3.95 16.61
N ASN A 229 -11.98 5.21 17.02
CA ASN A 229 -13.27 5.64 17.54
C ASN A 229 -14.16 5.94 16.33
N GLY A 230 -14.80 4.90 15.80
CA GLY A 230 -15.93 5.09 14.90
C GLY A 230 -17.03 5.80 15.68
N HIS A 231 -17.43 6.97 15.20
CA HIS A 231 -18.68 7.61 15.62
C HIS A 231 -19.81 6.62 15.35
N GLN A 232 -20.62 6.39 16.39
CA GLN A 232 -21.92 5.72 16.30
C GLN A 232 -22.90 6.63 15.55
#